data_AF-A0A2D8UHM7-F1
#
_entry.id   AF-A0A2D8UHM7-F1
#
_cell.length_a   1.000
_cell.length_b   1.000
_cell.length_c   1.000
_cell.angle_alpha   90.00
_cell.angle_beta   90.00
_cell.angle_gamma   90.00
#
_symmetry.space_group_name_H-M   'P 1'
#
loop_
_entity.id
_entity.type
_entity.pdbx_description
1 polymer ?
#
loop_
_entity_poly.entity_id
_entity_poly.type
_entity_poly.pdbx_seq_one_letter_code
_entity_poly.pdbx_strand_id
1 'polypeptide(L)'
;MKKYITFVLFISLFVGCKEQGNSKKLEVENSKGIVDETAKDPKINPREEAEAVELETDEVDENSAKNKATTITTKDFSGSYQRADDDKTGLDCDCNCLNINLDQSQSICIDKQDNIHVEVKFKEGEESDLVIYFVSGSGNMEGQKDIPWEGFDKNSVLATIDFTSPDSFKLDWKGFTQNEEIAIDYALLGKKNLEGKYKRK
;
A
#
# COMPACT_ATOMS: atom_id res chain seq x y z
N MET A 1 66.39 18.23 10.43
CA MET A 1 65.98 17.15 11.35
C MET A 1 64.54 17.38 11.78
N LYS A 2 63.57 16.70 11.17
CA LYS A 2 62.17 16.68 11.62
C LYS A 2 61.76 15.21 11.73
N LYS A 3 61.30 14.87 12.93
CA LYS A 3 61.10 13.51 13.46
C LYS A 3 59.77 12.95 12.95
N TYR A 4 59.77 11.69 12.57
CA TYR A 4 58.57 10.91 12.27
C TYR A 4 57.77 10.70 13.56
N ILE A 5 56.51 11.16 13.58
CA ILE A 5 55.56 10.90 14.66
C ILE A 5 54.74 9.69 14.25
N THR A 6 55.07 8.55 14.86
CA THR A 6 54.26 7.34 14.85
C THR A 6 53.10 7.55 15.81
N PHE A 7 51.85 7.49 15.34
CA PHE A 7 50.67 7.43 16.21
C PHE A 7 49.92 6.13 15.91
N VAL A 8 50.18 5.13 16.75
CA VAL A 8 49.39 3.92 16.90
C VAL A 8 48.29 4.26 17.89
N LEU A 9 47.02 4.23 17.48
CA LEU A 9 45.90 4.18 18.43
C LEU A 9 45.05 2.95 18.17
N PHE A 10 44.99 2.17 19.24
CA PHE A 10 44.43 0.84 19.37
C PHE A 10 42.93 0.78 19.07
N ILE A 11 42.58 -0.25 18.29
CA ILE A 11 41.25 -0.82 18.17
C ILE A 11 40.99 -1.63 19.45
N SER A 12 39.90 -1.34 20.17
CA SER A 12 39.36 -2.22 21.21
C SER A 12 37.86 -2.36 21.06
N LEU A 13 37.53 -3.37 20.27
CA LEU A 13 36.46 -4.37 20.35
C LEU A 13 35.31 -4.17 21.36
N PHE A 14 34.11 -4.24 20.78
CA PHE A 14 32.84 -4.72 21.32
C PHE A 14 32.96 -5.89 22.30
N VAL A 15 32.23 -5.84 23.43
CA VAL A 15 31.33 -6.89 23.97
C VAL A 15 30.39 -6.25 25.00
N GLY A 16 29.07 -6.51 24.95
CA GLY A 16 28.23 -6.32 26.14
C GLY A 16 26.71 -6.17 26.00
N CYS A 17 26.00 -6.92 25.17
CA CYS A 17 24.57 -7.15 25.37
C CYS A 17 24.37 -8.16 26.52
N LYS A 18 23.53 -7.82 27.51
CA LYS A 18 22.91 -8.79 28.42
C LYS A 18 21.42 -8.47 28.54
N GLU A 19 20.63 -9.39 28.05
CA GLU A 19 19.18 -9.49 28.08
C GLU A 19 18.69 -9.95 29.46
N GLN A 20 17.53 -9.44 29.90
CA GLN A 20 16.51 -10.21 30.63
C GLN A 20 15.23 -9.39 30.78
N GLY A 21 14.16 -9.85 30.11
CA GLY A 21 12.80 -9.44 30.39
C GLY A 21 12.18 -10.18 31.57
N ASN A 22 11.10 -9.62 32.14
CA ASN A 22 9.89 -10.40 32.42
C ASN A 22 8.64 -9.54 32.73
N SER A 23 7.55 -9.92 32.07
CA SER A 23 6.16 -10.04 32.56
C SER A 23 5.43 -8.81 33.14
N LYS A 24 4.44 -8.31 32.38
CA LYS A 24 3.18 -7.78 32.95
C LYS A 24 2.03 -8.69 32.51
N LYS A 25 1.48 -9.42 33.49
CA LYS A 25 0.19 -10.11 33.45
C LYS A 25 -0.92 -9.05 33.52
N LEU A 26 -1.81 -9.00 32.53
CA LEU A 26 -3.08 -8.28 32.62
C LEU A 26 -4.22 -9.31 32.58
N GLU A 27 -4.95 -9.38 33.68
CA GLU A 27 -6.21 -10.10 33.81
C GLU A 27 -7.26 -9.45 32.91
N VAL A 28 -7.94 -10.26 32.10
CA VAL A 28 -9.21 -9.89 31.46
C VAL A 28 -10.31 -10.46 32.34
N GLU A 29 -10.94 -9.57 33.11
CA GLU A 29 -12.14 -9.88 33.87
C GLU A 29 -13.33 -9.95 32.89
N ASN A 30 -13.94 -11.13 32.86
CA ASN A 30 -15.12 -11.46 32.08
C ASN A 30 -16.35 -10.98 32.87
N SER A 31 -17.09 -9.99 32.37
CA SER A 31 -18.38 -9.63 32.96
C SER A 31 -19.52 -9.95 32.00
N LYS A 32 -20.33 -10.90 32.47
CA LYS A 32 -21.56 -11.45 31.91
C LYS A 32 -22.72 -10.83 32.69
N GLY A 33 -23.73 -10.31 32.00
CA GLY A 33 -25.03 -9.89 32.57
C GLY A 33 -26.05 -9.69 31.43
N ILE A 34 -26.94 -10.67 31.14
CA ILE A 34 -28.33 -10.83 31.62
C ILE A 34 -29.26 -9.75 31.00
N VAL A 35 -29.97 -10.05 29.90
CA VAL A 35 -31.38 -10.53 29.76
C VAL A 35 -32.42 -9.56 30.35
N ASP A 36 -33.32 -9.04 29.50
CA ASP A 36 -34.75 -8.99 29.83
C ASP A 36 -35.66 -9.04 28.59
N GLU A 37 -36.86 -9.55 28.82
CA GLU A 37 -37.82 -10.25 27.99
C GLU A 37 -38.92 -9.37 27.36
N THR A 38 -39.42 -9.84 26.21
CA THR A 38 -40.86 -9.97 25.87
C THR A 38 -41.73 -8.72 25.64
N ALA A 39 -42.34 -8.63 24.44
CA ALA A 39 -43.80 -8.64 24.27
C ALA A 39 -44.31 -8.62 22.81
N LYS A 40 -45.03 -9.70 22.47
CA LYS A 40 -46.32 -9.77 21.74
C LYS A 40 -46.38 -9.61 20.21
N ASP A 41 -46.51 -10.77 19.58
CA ASP A 41 -47.33 -11.05 18.40
C ASP A 41 -48.84 -10.87 18.73
N PRO A 42 -49.70 -10.50 17.76
CA PRO A 42 -50.57 -11.56 17.21
C PRO A 42 -50.89 -11.47 15.70
N LYS A 43 -50.65 -12.60 15.03
CA LYS A 43 -51.34 -13.20 13.85
C LYS A 43 -52.70 -12.62 13.43
N ILE A 44 -52.86 -12.32 12.14
CA ILE A 44 -54.04 -12.68 11.30
C ILE A 44 -53.56 -12.96 9.84
N ASN A 45 -54.01 -14.07 9.26
CA ASN A 45 -53.80 -14.59 7.88
C ASN A 45 -55.19 -14.50 7.14
N PRO A 46 -55.40 -14.93 5.88
CA PRO A 46 -54.74 -14.74 4.56
C PRO A 46 -55.79 -14.31 3.46
N ARG A 47 -55.46 -14.48 2.15
CA ARG A 47 -56.32 -14.40 0.91
C ARG A 47 -56.35 -13.00 0.23
N GLU A 48 -56.31 -12.79 -1.09
CA GLU A 48 -56.71 -13.56 -2.29
C GLU A 48 -56.09 -12.91 -3.56
N GLU A 49 -55.91 -13.73 -4.60
CA GLU A 49 -55.75 -13.53 -6.07
C GLU A 49 -55.63 -12.13 -6.73
N ALA A 50 -54.70 -12.01 -7.70
CA ALA A 50 -54.90 -11.38 -9.02
C ALA A 50 -53.60 -11.53 -9.85
N GLU A 51 -53.58 -12.41 -10.86
CA GLU A 51 -53.77 -12.10 -12.29
C GLU A 51 -52.45 -11.91 -13.05
N ALA A 52 -52.27 -12.81 -14.01
CA ALA A 52 -51.23 -12.77 -15.03
C ALA A 52 -51.47 -11.60 -15.99
N VAL A 53 -50.41 -10.87 -16.30
CA VAL A 53 -50.35 -10.00 -17.48
C VAL A 53 -49.08 -10.35 -18.24
N GLU A 54 -49.27 -11.12 -19.31
CA GLU A 54 -48.32 -11.18 -20.42
C GLU A 54 -48.32 -9.82 -21.11
N LEU A 55 -47.14 -9.18 -21.18
CA LEU A 55 -46.86 -8.12 -22.12
C LEU A 55 -45.67 -8.57 -22.94
N GLU A 56 -45.96 -9.20 -24.09
CA GLU A 56 -45.03 -9.20 -25.20
C GLU A 56 -44.81 -7.75 -25.64
N THR A 57 -43.57 -7.29 -25.62
CA THR A 57 -43.11 -6.18 -26.44
C THR A 57 -41.66 -6.41 -26.84
N ASP A 58 -41.50 -6.68 -28.12
CA ASP A 58 -40.41 -6.34 -29.03
C ASP A 58 -38.97 -6.75 -28.66
N GLU A 59 -38.48 -7.69 -29.46
CA GLU A 59 -37.07 -7.94 -29.72
C GLU A 59 -36.35 -6.64 -30.11
N VAL A 60 -35.42 -6.19 -29.26
CA VAL A 60 -34.20 -5.53 -29.72
C VAL A 60 -33.03 -6.32 -29.15
N ASP A 61 -32.38 -7.01 -30.07
CA ASP A 61 -31.14 -7.76 -29.93
C ASP A 61 -30.01 -6.81 -29.49
N GLU A 62 -29.83 -6.62 -28.18
CA GLU A 62 -28.57 -6.17 -27.59
C GLU A 62 -28.02 -7.33 -26.77
N ASN A 63 -27.45 -8.29 -27.49
CA ASN A 63 -26.79 -9.45 -26.94
C ASN A 63 -25.55 -9.00 -26.13
N SER A 64 -25.82 -8.66 -24.87
CA SER A 64 -25.03 -8.93 -23.68
C SER A 64 -23.58 -9.29 -23.98
N ALA A 65 -22.74 -8.27 -24.12
CA ALA A 65 -21.33 -8.39 -23.80
C ALA A 65 -21.22 -8.64 -22.28
N LYS A 66 -21.53 -9.87 -21.87
CA LYS A 66 -21.23 -10.39 -20.55
C LYS A 66 -19.76 -10.10 -20.30
N ASN A 67 -19.52 -9.21 -19.34
CA ASN A 67 -18.24 -8.98 -18.69
C ASN A 67 -17.58 -10.34 -18.43
N LYS A 68 -16.65 -10.72 -19.30
CA LYS A 68 -15.75 -11.83 -19.02
C LYS A 68 -14.90 -11.32 -17.87
N ALA A 69 -15.14 -11.83 -16.66
CA ALA A 69 -14.30 -11.54 -15.51
C ALA A 69 -12.87 -11.95 -15.89
N THR A 70 -12.05 -10.97 -16.24
CA THR A 70 -10.67 -11.22 -16.61
C THR A 70 -9.92 -11.51 -15.32
N THR A 71 -9.52 -12.76 -15.14
CA THR A 71 -8.68 -13.17 -14.01
C THR A 71 -7.33 -12.48 -14.12
N ILE A 72 -6.94 -11.77 -13.07
CA ILE A 72 -5.63 -11.14 -12.97
C ILE A 72 -4.62 -12.21 -12.58
N THR A 73 -3.49 -12.24 -13.26
CA THR A 73 -2.41 -13.19 -13.03
C THR A 73 -1.10 -12.47 -12.79
N THR A 74 -0.10 -13.17 -12.27
CA THR A 74 1.23 -12.60 -11.98
C THR A 74 1.93 -12.00 -13.20
N LYS A 75 1.58 -12.45 -14.41
CA LYS A 75 2.08 -11.88 -15.67
C LYS A 75 1.52 -10.48 -15.93
N ASP A 76 0.34 -10.17 -15.40
CA ASP A 76 -0.32 -8.88 -15.57
C ASP A 76 0.28 -7.80 -14.67
N PHE A 77 1.05 -8.19 -13.66
CA PHE A 77 1.67 -7.29 -12.69
C PHE A 77 2.84 -6.48 -13.23
N SER A 78 3.65 -7.07 -14.10
CA SER A 78 4.85 -6.41 -14.60
C SER A 78 4.53 -5.47 -15.76
N GLY A 79 5.23 -4.33 -15.83
CA GLY A 79 5.08 -3.38 -16.92
C GLY A 79 5.26 -1.93 -16.48
N SER A 80 5.14 -1.02 -17.45
CA SER A 80 5.17 0.42 -17.22
C SER A 80 3.75 0.98 -17.17
N TYR A 81 3.47 1.75 -16.14
CA TYR A 81 2.17 2.32 -15.87
C TYR A 81 2.30 3.82 -15.66
N GLN A 82 1.26 4.57 -16.03
CA GLN A 82 1.15 6.00 -15.86
C GLN A 82 -0.07 6.33 -15.01
N ARG A 83 0.09 7.32 -14.13
CA ARG A 83 -0.97 7.87 -13.29
C ARG A 83 -2.12 8.37 -14.16
N ALA A 84 -3.35 8.03 -13.77
CA ALA A 84 -4.58 8.19 -14.55
C ALA A 84 -5.70 8.92 -13.78
N ASP A 85 -5.45 9.28 -12.53
CA ASP A 85 -6.26 10.20 -11.74
C ASP A 85 -5.95 11.66 -12.15
N ASP A 86 -6.98 12.32 -12.68
CA ASP A 86 -7.08 13.73 -13.07
C ASP A 86 -6.22 14.17 -14.28
N ASP A 87 -6.21 15.48 -14.57
CA ASP A 87 -5.62 16.21 -15.73
C ASP A 87 -4.13 15.93 -15.99
N LYS A 88 -3.52 15.04 -15.21
CA LYS A 88 -2.16 14.53 -15.34
C LYS A 88 -2.01 13.49 -16.46
N THR A 89 -3.14 13.06 -17.05
CA THR A 89 -3.16 12.20 -18.23
C THR A 89 -2.47 12.91 -19.40
N GLY A 90 -1.30 12.41 -19.83
CA GLY A 90 -0.51 13.02 -20.91
C GLY A 90 0.64 13.92 -20.46
N LEU A 91 0.92 14.03 -19.15
CA LEU A 91 2.15 14.65 -18.66
C LEU A 91 3.36 13.73 -18.89
N ASP A 92 4.56 14.33 -18.98
CA ASP A 92 5.82 13.59 -19.04
C ASP A 92 5.97 12.61 -17.85
N CYS A 93 6.71 11.53 -18.08
CA CYS A 93 6.78 10.39 -17.15
C CYS A 93 7.44 10.67 -15.79
N ASP A 94 7.95 11.88 -15.55
CA ASP A 94 8.70 12.33 -14.36
C ASP A 94 8.47 11.50 -13.09
N CYS A 95 7.46 11.85 -12.29
CA CYS A 95 7.06 11.15 -11.06
C CYS A 95 5.66 10.54 -11.19
N ASN A 96 5.15 10.49 -12.42
CA ASN A 96 3.81 9.99 -12.74
C ASN A 96 3.84 8.58 -13.34
N CYS A 97 5.03 8.02 -13.60
CA CYS A 97 5.18 6.68 -14.14
C CYS A 97 5.75 5.72 -13.09
N LEU A 98 5.19 4.51 -13.06
CA LEU A 98 5.66 3.41 -12.23
C LEU A 98 6.06 2.26 -13.15
N ASN A 99 7.28 1.77 -13.00
CA ASN A 99 7.69 0.52 -13.64
C ASN A 99 7.67 -0.60 -12.60
N ILE A 100 6.83 -1.61 -12.82
CA ILE A 100 6.71 -2.77 -11.95
C ILE A 100 7.55 -3.90 -12.54
N ASN A 101 8.49 -4.39 -11.73
CA ASN A 101 9.29 -5.56 -12.03
C ASN A 101 9.49 -6.34 -10.72
N LEU A 102 9.12 -7.62 -10.71
CA LEU A 102 9.16 -8.47 -9.51
C LEU A 102 10.57 -9.02 -9.21
N ASP A 103 11.47 -8.99 -10.20
CA ASP A 103 12.80 -9.61 -10.11
C ASP A 103 13.90 -8.64 -9.64
N GLN A 104 13.64 -7.32 -9.71
CA GLN A 104 14.63 -6.29 -9.40
C GLN A 104 14.02 -5.11 -8.65
N SER A 105 14.84 -4.46 -7.83
CA SER A 105 14.46 -3.19 -7.23
C SER A 105 14.29 -2.10 -8.29
N GLN A 106 13.37 -1.18 -8.05
CA GLN A 106 13.05 -0.08 -8.96
C GLN A 106 13.15 1.24 -8.23
N SER A 107 13.71 2.25 -8.90
CA SER A 107 13.69 3.63 -8.41
C SER A 107 12.37 4.29 -8.75
N ILE A 108 11.72 4.87 -7.75
CA ILE A 108 10.47 5.62 -7.85
C ILE A 108 10.75 7.05 -7.42
N CYS A 109 10.33 8.01 -8.24
CA CYS A 109 10.32 9.42 -7.83
C CYS A 109 9.16 9.67 -6.87
N ILE A 110 9.45 10.24 -5.70
CA ILE A 110 8.43 10.71 -4.77
C ILE A 110 8.16 12.21 -4.97
N ASP A 111 9.20 13.04 -5.09
CA ASP A 111 9.03 14.47 -5.30
C ASP A 111 10.09 15.00 -6.28
N LYS A 112 9.62 15.64 -7.37
CA LYS A 112 10.49 16.20 -8.40
C LYS A 112 11.23 17.45 -7.93
N GLN A 113 10.58 18.30 -7.12
CA GLN A 113 11.12 19.59 -6.72
C GLN A 113 12.30 19.40 -5.77
N ASP A 114 12.11 18.52 -4.78
CA ASP A 114 13.14 18.17 -3.79
C ASP A 114 14.07 17.03 -4.26
N ASN A 115 13.88 16.53 -5.50
CA ASN A 115 14.60 15.40 -6.09
C ASN A 115 14.64 14.19 -5.15
N ILE A 116 13.49 13.86 -4.56
CA ILE A 116 13.33 12.76 -3.60
C ILE A 116 12.97 11.49 -4.37
N HIS A 117 13.80 10.46 -4.23
CA HIS A 117 13.61 9.16 -4.85
C HIS A 117 13.76 8.05 -3.82
N VAL A 118 13.02 6.96 -4.04
CA VAL A 118 13.18 5.71 -3.26
C VAL A 118 13.41 4.53 -4.18
N GLU A 119 14.28 3.63 -3.75
CA GLU A 119 14.33 2.29 -4.30
C GLU A 119 13.37 1.39 -3.54
N VAL A 120 12.58 0.63 -4.29
CA VAL A 120 11.61 -0.32 -3.74
C VAL A 120 11.78 -1.69 -4.36
N LYS A 121 11.25 -2.70 -3.69
CA LYS A 121 11.04 -4.05 -4.24
C LYS A 121 9.55 -4.37 -4.22
N PHE A 122 9.06 -4.99 -5.28
CA PHE A 122 7.69 -5.47 -5.38
C PHE A 122 7.66 -6.94 -4.98
N LYS A 123 6.57 -7.36 -4.32
CA LYS A 123 6.28 -8.75 -4.03
C LYS A 123 4.81 -9.02 -4.25
N GLU A 124 4.48 -10.24 -4.62
CA GLU A 124 3.09 -10.71 -4.63
C GLU A 124 2.52 -10.64 -3.21
N GLY A 125 1.32 -10.06 -3.10
CA GLY A 125 0.55 -9.98 -1.87
C GLY A 125 -0.42 -11.15 -1.71
N GLU A 126 -1.50 -10.91 -0.98
CA GLU A 126 -2.65 -11.81 -0.96
C GLU A 126 -3.55 -11.54 -2.18
N GLU A 127 -4.20 -12.57 -2.70
CA GLU A 127 -5.11 -12.47 -3.85
C GLU A 127 -4.47 -11.89 -5.14
N SER A 128 -4.94 -10.74 -5.64
CA SER A 128 -4.49 -10.08 -6.89
C SER A 128 -3.68 -8.80 -6.63
N ASP A 129 -3.10 -8.67 -5.44
CA ASP A 129 -2.39 -7.48 -5.02
C ASP A 129 -0.86 -7.62 -5.13
N LEU A 130 -0.17 -6.48 -5.24
CA LEU A 130 1.26 -6.38 -4.96
C LEU A 130 1.53 -5.54 -3.72
N VAL A 131 2.60 -5.91 -3.03
CA VAL A 131 3.11 -5.20 -1.88
C VAL A 131 4.46 -4.58 -2.23
N ILE A 132 4.63 -3.32 -1.87
CA ILE A 132 5.85 -2.55 -2.08
C ILE A 132 6.60 -2.46 -0.77
N TYR A 133 7.89 -2.77 -0.80
CA TYR A 133 8.79 -2.62 0.35
C TYR A 133 9.93 -1.64 0.04
N PHE A 134 10.29 -0.84 1.04
CA PHE A 134 11.42 0.07 0.97
C PHE A 134 12.76 -0.67 0.90
N VAL A 135 13.70 -0.15 0.11
CA VAL A 135 15.09 -0.65 0.01
C VAL A 135 16.08 0.44 0.44
N SER A 136 16.00 1.60 -0.21
CA SER A 136 16.87 2.75 0.02
C SER A 136 16.17 4.03 -0.43
N GLY A 137 16.66 5.19 0.00
CA GLY A 137 16.11 6.48 -0.40
C GLY A 137 17.20 7.52 -0.54
N SER A 138 16.87 8.59 -1.26
CA SER A 138 17.78 9.69 -1.54
C SER A 138 17.01 10.99 -1.73
N GLY A 139 17.71 12.11 -1.60
CA GLY A 139 17.12 13.44 -1.58
C GLY A 139 16.80 13.92 -0.17
N ASN A 140 16.43 15.19 -0.06
CA ASN A 140 16.08 15.86 1.19
C ASN A 140 15.11 17.01 0.89
N MET A 141 14.28 17.34 1.86
CA MET A 141 13.38 18.51 1.76
C MET A 141 14.15 19.79 2.07
N GLU A 142 14.11 20.78 1.17
CA GLU A 142 14.82 22.04 1.38
C GLU A 142 14.31 22.77 2.64
N GLY A 143 15.24 23.25 3.47
CA GLY A 143 14.92 23.99 4.70
C GLY A 143 14.31 23.16 5.84
N GLN A 144 14.24 21.84 5.69
CA GLN A 144 13.77 20.91 6.72
C GLN A 144 14.90 20.01 7.24
N LYS A 145 14.58 19.18 8.24
CA LYS A 145 15.48 18.17 8.75
C LYS A 145 15.73 17.10 7.66
N ASP A 146 16.96 16.60 7.60
CA ASP A 146 17.32 15.48 6.73
C ASP A 146 16.40 14.27 6.97
N ILE A 147 16.03 13.63 5.88
CA ILE A 147 15.19 12.42 5.92
C ILE A 147 16.07 11.27 6.44
N PRO A 148 15.66 10.55 7.51
CA PRO A 148 16.46 9.50 8.11
C PRO A 148 16.34 8.19 7.31
N TRP A 149 16.78 8.18 6.05
CA TRP A 149 16.63 7.05 5.13
C TRP A 149 17.09 5.70 5.71
N GLU A 150 18.23 5.68 6.38
CA GLU A 150 18.79 4.47 7.02
C GLU A 150 18.01 4.03 8.26
N GLY A 151 17.19 4.92 8.83
CA GLY A 151 16.37 4.65 10.01
C GLY A 151 15.01 4.02 9.69
N PHE A 152 14.62 3.94 8.42
CA PHE A 152 13.35 3.35 8.02
C PHE A 152 13.42 1.83 7.94
N ASP A 153 12.34 1.18 8.38
CA ASP A 153 12.18 -0.27 8.30
C ASP A 153 11.96 -0.72 6.84
N LYS A 154 12.77 -1.70 6.43
CA LYS A 154 12.78 -2.30 5.09
C LYS A 154 11.87 -3.54 4.98
N ASN A 155 11.29 -3.97 6.11
CA ASN A 155 10.39 -5.12 6.20
C ASN A 155 8.93 -4.71 6.38
N SER A 156 8.67 -3.45 6.73
CA SER A 156 7.33 -2.89 6.74
C SER A 156 6.83 -2.59 5.33
N VAL A 157 5.53 -2.77 5.12
CA VAL A 157 4.87 -2.47 3.84
C VAL A 157 4.83 -0.97 3.63
N LEU A 158 5.45 -0.50 2.54
CA LEU A 158 5.51 0.90 2.16
C LEU A 158 4.22 1.34 1.44
N ALA A 159 3.70 0.48 0.58
CA ALA A 159 2.48 0.70 -0.19
C ALA A 159 1.91 -0.63 -0.70
N THR A 160 0.64 -0.60 -1.09
CA THR A 160 -0.06 -1.73 -1.73
C THR A 160 -0.57 -1.31 -3.11
N ILE A 161 -0.57 -2.24 -4.05
CA ILE A 161 -1.14 -2.08 -5.39
C ILE A 161 -2.26 -3.09 -5.53
N ASP A 162 -3.47 -2.59 -5.78
CA ASP A 162 -4.68 -3.37 -6.03
C ASP A 162 -5.04 -3.28 -7.52
N PHE A 163 -4.90 -4.40 -8.24
CA PHE A 163 -5.22 -4.46 -9.65
C PHE A 163 -6.73 -4.50 -9.87
N THR A 164 -7.24 -3.45 -10.51
CA THR A 164 -8.67 -3.34 -10.90
C THR A 164 -8.95 -4.00 -12.25
N SER A 165 -7.93 -4.15 -13.09
CA SER A 165 -7.91 -4.90 -14.34
C SER A 165 -6.45 -5.24 -14.71
N PRO A 166 -6.18 -6.11 -15.69
CA PRO A 166 -4.81 -6.41 -16.13
C PRO A 166 -3.96 -5.19 -16.50
N ASP A 167 -4.62 -4.10 -16.95
CA ASP A 167 -3.96 -2.89 -17.41
C ASP A 167 -4.21 -1.69 -16.47
N SER A 168 -4.82 -1.88 -15.31
CA SER A 168 -5.08 -0.78 -14.36
C SER A 168 -5.06 -1.21 -12.90
N PHE A 169 -4.49 -0.35 -12.05
CA PHE A 169 -4.46 -0.59 -10.61
C PHE A 169 -4.66 0.69 -9.81
N LYS A 170 -4.89 0.52 -8.51
CA LYS A 170 -4.84 1.59 -7.51
C LYS A 170 -3.63 1.38 -6.59
N LEU A 171 -2.83 2.42 -6.40
CA LEU A 171 -1.73 2.44 -5.43
C LEU A 171 -2.21 3.15 -4.16
N ASP A 172 -2.10 2.45 -3.03
CA ASP A 172 -2.38 2.93 -1.68
C ASP A 172 -1.08 3.03 -0.88
N TRP A 173 -0.68 4.26 -0.57
CA TRP A 173 0.57 4.59 0.09
C TRP A 173 0.40 4.55 1.61
N LYS A 174 1.14 3.65 2.27
CA LYS A 174 1.12 3.50 3.73
C LYS A 174 2.11 4.45 4.41
N GLY A 175 3.28 4.64 3.78
CA GLY A 175 4.35 5.50 4.29
C GLY A 175 5.50 4.71 4.92
N PHE A 176 6.54 5.44 5.29
CA PHE A 176 7.72 4.85 5.93
C PHE A 176 7.43 4.51 7.37
N THR A 177 8.01 3.41 7.85
CA THR A 177 7.92 2.99 9.25
C THR A 177 9.27 3.18 9.92
N GLN A 178 9.26 3.69 11.15
CA GLN A 178 10.43 3.81 12.00
C GLN A 178 10.03 3.43 13.43
N ASN A 179 10.77 2.52 14.05
CA ASN A 179 10.44 2.00 15.39
C ASN A 179 8.99 1.46 15.50
N GLU A 180 8.55 0.68 14.51
CA GLU A 180 7.20 0.09 14.44
C GLU A 180 6.04 1.10 14.27
N GLU A 181 6.35 2.40 14.17
CA GLU A 181 5.37 3.46 13.95
C GLU A 181 5.53 4.07 12.56
N ILE A 182 4.42 4.52 11.97
CA ILE A 182 4.48 5.28 10.72
C ILE A 182 5.18 6.61 11.01
N ALA A 183 6.23 6.91 10.27
CA ALA A 183 6.96 8.16 10.35
C ALA A 183 6.11 9.26 9.68
N ILE A 184 5.19 9.83 10.46
CA ILE A 184 4.12 10.75 9.98
C ILE A 184 4.69 11.90 9.15
N ASP A 185 5.81 12.49 9.60
CA ASP A 185 6.48 13.61 8.92
C ASP A 185 6.87 13.28 7.46
N TYR A 186 7.10 12.01 7.15
CA TYR A 186 7.52 11.54 5.83
C TYR A 186 6.43 10.73 5.10
N ALA A 187 5.35 10.37 5.79
CA ALA A 187 4.24 9.60 5.20
C ALA A 187 3.51 10.39 4.09
N LEU A 188 3.49 11.73 4.20
CA LEU A 188 2.86 12.61 3.21
C LEU A 188 3.57 12.65 1.87
N LEU A 189 4.88 12.34 1.83
CA LEU A 189 5.69 12.45 0.62
C LEU A 189 5.12 11.59 -0.52
N GLY A 190 4.91 10.30 -0.28
CA GLY A 190 4.31 9.43 -1.31
C GLY A 190 2.80 9.62 -1.47
N LYS A 191 2.10 10.05 -0.41
CA LYS A 191 0.63 10.21 -0.47
C LYS A 191 0.18 11.29 -1.47
N LYS A 192 0.96 12.35 -1.66
CA LYS A 192 0.62 13.41 -2.63
C LYS A 192 0.89 12.99 -4.07
N ASN A 193 2.01 12.29 -4.30
CA ASN A 193 2.59 12.14 -5.62
C ASN A 193 2.45 10.72 -6.20
N LEU A 194 2.37 9.70 -5.35
CA LEU A 194 2.28 8.29 -5.77
C LEU A 194 0.90 7.67 -5.57
N GLU A 195 0.18 8.02 -4.50
CA GLU A 195 -1.20 7.55 -4.27
C GLU A 195 -2.07 7.89 -5.49
N GLY A 196 -2.82 6.92 -6.00
CA GLY A 196 -3.67 7.17 -7.16
C GLY A 196 -4.05 5.93 -7.96
N LYS A 197 -4.63 6.18 -9.13
CA LYS A 197 -5.00 5.17 -10.12
C LYS A 197 -3.97 5.18 -11.22
N TYR A 198 -3.57 4.02 -11.70
CA TYR A 198 -2.60 3.88 -12.77
C TYR A 198 -3.20 3.05 -13.90
N LYS A 199 -2.77 3.36 -15.12
CA LYS A 199 -3.07 2.59 -16.32
C LYS A 199 -1.78 2.23 -17.04
N ARG A 200 -1.75 1.07 -17.68
CA ARG A 200 -0.61 0.67 -18.50
C ARG A 200 -0.37 1.69 -19.61
N LYS A 201 0.90 2.03 -19.83
CA LYS A 201 1.33 2.98 -20.88
C LYS A 201 1.35 2.33 -22.26
#